data_AF-A0A7T8JZU6-F1
#
_entry.id   AF-A0A7T8JZU6-F1
#
_cell.length_a   1.000
_cell.length_b   1.000
_cell.length_c   1.000
_cell.angle_alpha   90.00
_cell.angle_beta   90.00
_cell.angle_gamma   90.00
#
_symmetry.space_group_name_H-M   'P 1'
#
loop_
_entity.id
_entity.type
_entity.pdbx_description
1 polymer ?
#
loop_
_entity_poly.entity_id
_entity_poly.type
_entity_poly.pdbx_seq_one_letter_code
_entity_poly.pdbx_strand_id
1 'polypeptide(L)'
;VGLGNVWRFPYLAYKNGGAAFLIPYVILLFLVGKPLYYLETAMGQFSRASCIKIWNCAPIAKGVGFGMIFLSFIIGIYYNVIMAYSLGLWTEITLCLGLT
;
A
#
# COMPACT_ATOMS: atom_id res chain seq x y z
N VAL A 1 0.36 -7.07 -1.64
CA VAL A 1 0.83 -6.74 -3.01
C VAL A 1 -0.31 -5.99 -3.70
N GLY A 2 -0.03 -4.91 -4.43
CA GLY A 2 -1.08 -4.10 -5.09
C GLY A 2 -0.68 -3.66 -6.49
N LEU A 3 -1.63 -3.02 -7.20
CA LEU A 3 -1.47 -2.55 -8.60
C LEU A 3 -0.20 -1.72 -8.84
N GLY A 4 0.25 -0.94 -7.85
CA GLY A 4 1.48 -0.15 -7.94
C GLY A 4 2.75 -0.98 -8.18
N ASN A 5 2.78 -2.24 -7.74
CA ASN A 5 3.94 -3.11 -8.01
C ASN A 5 4.02 -3.55 -9.47
N VAL A 6 2.88 -3.59 -10.17
CA VAL A 6 2.79 -4.08 -11.55
C VAL A 6 3.18 -2.99 -12.55
N TRP A 7 2.72 -1.75 -12.35
CA TRP A 7 3.01 -0.67 -13.31
C TRP A 7 4.04 0.36 -12.81
N ARG A 8 4.05 0.71 -11.52
CA ARG A 8 4.83 1.86 -11.02
C ARG A 8 6.28 1.47 -10.81
N PHE A 9 6.52 0.28 -10.26
CA PHE A 9 7.86 -0.24 -10.05
C PHE A 9 8.66 -0.37 -11.36
N PRO A 10 8.18 -1.06 -12.41
CA PRO A 10 8.95 -1.17 -13.65
C PRO A 10 9.11 0.18 -14.35
N TYR A 11 8.09 1.06 -14.30
CA TYR A 11 8.20 2.42 -14.84
C TYR A 11 9.33 3.22 -14.16
N LEU A 12 9.41 3.18 -12.84
CA LEU A 12 10.43 3.90 -12.08
C LEU A 12 11.83 3.27 -12.26
N ALA A 13 11.91 1.95 -12.32
CA ALA A 13 13.15 1.23 -12.60
C ALA A 13 13.68 1.61 -14.00
N TYR A 14 12.82 1.59 -15.02
CA TYR A 14 13.20 1.97 -16.38
C TYR A 14 13.74 3.42 -16.45
N LYS A 15 13.03 4.37 -15.83
CA LYS A 15 13.43 5.79 -15.84
C LYS A 15 14.75 6.06 -15.09
N ASN A 16 15.06 5.29 -14.05
CA ASN A 16 16.20 5.53 -13.15
C ASN A 16 17.39 4.59 -13.40
N GLY A 17 17.63 4.17 -14.65
CA GLY A 17 18.79 3.36 -15.02
C GLY A 17 18.56 1.84 -15.01
N GLY A 18 17.30 1.41 -15.15
CA GLY A 18 16.92 0.00 -15.32
C GLY A 18 17.34 -0.86 -14.14
N ALA A 19 18.18 -1.86 -14.39
CA ALA A 19 18.66 -2.79 -13.38
C ALA A 19 19.49 -2.12 -12.27
N ALA A 20 20.19 -1.02 -12.57
CA ALA A 20 20.99 -0.31 -11.57
C ALA A 20 20.14 0.29 -10.43
N PHE A 21 18.86 0.61 -10.70
CA PHE A 21 17.91 1.09 -9.70
C PHE A 21 17.61 0.07 -8.59
N LEU A 22 17.83 -1.24 -8.83
CA LEU A 22 17.59 -2.26 -7.81
C LEU A 22 18.55 -2.15 -6.62
N ILE A 23 19.80 -1.70 -6.83
CA ILE A 23 20.80 -1.59 -5.77
C ILE A 23 20.33 -0.60 -4.67
N PRO A 24 20.04 0.68 -4.97
CA PRO A 24 19.54 1.60 -3.96
C PRO A 24 18.15 1.20 -3.45
N TYR A 25 17.30 0.60 -4.28
CA TYR A 25 15.98 0.11 -3.87
C TYR A 25 16.09 -0.96 -2.76
N VAL A 26 16.96 -1.96 -2.93
CA VAL A 26 17.15 -3.03 -1.96
C VAL A 26 17.77 -2.50 -0.67
N ILE A 27 18.75 -1.59 -0.76
CA ILE A 27 19.36 -0.95 0.42
C ILE A 27 18.31 -0.20 1.24
N LEU A 28 17.52 0.67 0.60
CA LEU A 28 16.44 1.40 1.28
C LEU A 28 15.35 0.48 1.82
N LEU A 29 15.05 -0.61 1.10
CA LEU A 29 14.09 -1.61 1.55
C LEU A 29 14.55 -2.27 2.85
N PHE A 30 15.81 -2.68 2.95
CA PHE A 30 16.31 -3.34 4.17
C PHE A 30 16.60 -2.38 5.32
N LEU A 31 17.05 -1.16 5.04
CA LEU A 31 17.39 -0.18 6.10
C LEU A 31 16.17 0.57 6.65
N VAL A 32 15.20 0.89 5.80
CA VAL A 32 14.06 1.75 6.17
C VAL A 32 12.74 1.00 6.04
N GLY A 33 12.51 0.36 4.89
CA GLY A 33 11.23 -0.29 4.59
C GLY A 33 10.89 -1.44 5.56
N LYS A 34 11.80 -2.41 5.69
CA LYS A 34 11.60 -3.59 6.55
C LYS A 34 11.52 -3.21 8.02
N PRO A 35 12.42 -2.40 8.60
CA PRO A 35 12.34 -2.05 10.02
C PRO A 35 11.07 -1.30 10.38
N LEU A 36 10.61 -0.34 9.55
CA LEU A 36 9.36 0.37 9.78
C LEU A 36 8.15 -0.57 9.73
N TYR A 37 8.11 -1.48 8.76
CA TYR A 37 7.05 -2.47 8.64
C TYR A 37 6.99 -3.40 9.85
N TYR A 38 8.15 -3.88 10.31
CA TYR A 38 8.23 -4.72 11.51
C TYR A 38 7.82 -3.96 12.76
N LEU A 39 8.22 -2.70 12.92
CA LEU A 39 7.84 -1.87 14.05
C LEU A 39 6.32 -1.67 14.12
N GLU A 40 5.69 -1.31 13.01
CA GLU A 40 4.23 -1.11 12.95
C GLU A 40 3.49 -2.42 13.28
N THR A 41 3.93 -3.54 12.70
CA THR A 41 3.32 -4.85 12.94
C THR A 41 3.50 -5.31 14.39
N ALA A 42 4.71 -5.16 14.96
CA ALA A 42 4.99 -5.52 16.35
C ALA A 42 4.20 -4.64 17.33
N MET A 43 4.10 -3.34 17.08
CA MET A 43 3.27 -2.43 17.89
C MET A 43 1.78 -2.80 17.83
N GLY A 44 1.27 -3.15 16.64
CA GLY A 44 -0.12 -3.61 16.48
C GLY A 44 -0.39 -4.91 17.23
N GLN A 45 0.53 -5.88 17.15
CA GLN A 45 0.41 -7.16 17.84
C GLN A 45 0.53 -7.03 19.35
N PHE A 46 1.43 -6.19 19.85
CA PHE A 46 1.66 -5.99 21.29
C PHE A 46 0.50 -5.25 21.96
N SER A 47 0.03 -4.17 21.34
CA SER A 47 -1.01 -3.31 21.91
C SER A 47 -2.42 -3.91 21.78
N ARG A 48 -2.64 -4.80 20.80
CA ARG A 48 -3.96 -5.40 20.48
C ARG A 48 -5.07 -4.35 20.38
N ALA A 49 -4.70 -3.15 19.91
CA ALA A 49 -5.55 -1.97 19.95
C ALA A 49 -5.67 -1.35 18.55
N SER A 50 -6.76 -0.62 18.32
CA SER A 50 -6.99 0.09 17.06
C SER A 50 -6.04 1.27 16.88
N CYS A 51 -5.85 1.75 15.65
CA CYS A 51 -4.85 2.77 15.26
C CYS A 51 -4.89 4.06 16.10
N ILE A 52 -6.03 4.43 16.72
CA ILE A 52 -6.14 5.57 17.64
C ILE A 52 -5.69 5.18 19.07
N LYS A 53 -6.10 4.01 19.54
CA LYS A 53 -5.88 3.53 20.91
C LYS A 53 -4.42 3.17 21.17
N ILE A 54 -3.67 2.78 20.14
CA ILE A 54 -2.22 2.51 20.22
C ILE A 54 -1.48 3.74 20.77
N TRP A 55 -1.87 4.95 20.35
CA TRP A 55 -1.23 6.21 20.76
C TRP A 55 -1.59 6.67 22.18
N ASN A 56 -2.27 5.86 22.98
CA ASN A 56 -2.43 6.15 24.41
C ASN A 56 -1.08 6.08 25.17
N CYS A 57 -0.07 5.40 24.62
CA CYS A 57 1.30 5.43 25.16
C CYS A 57 1.98 6.80 24.99
N ALA A 58 1.62 7.57 23.95
CA ALA A 58 2.17 8.88 23.64
C ALA A 58 1.04 9.82 23.15
N PRO A 59 0.31 10.47 24.06
CA PRO A 59 -0.92 11.20 23.73
C PRO A 59 -0.69 12.36 22.75
N ILE A 60 0.52 12.92 22.69
CA ILE A 60 0.90 13.96 21.71
C ILE A 60 0.83 13.47 20.26
N ALA A 61 1.03 12.17 20.04
CA ALA A 61 1.01 11.54 18.72
C ALA A 61 -0.38 10.99 18.34
N LYS A 62 -1.44 11.22 19.14
CA LYS A 62 -2.80 10.77 18.81
C LYS A 62 -3.30 11.27 17.46
N GLY A 63 -2.84 12.45 17.01
CA GLY A 63 -3.14 12.99 15.69
C GLY A 63 -2.71 12.08 14.54
N VAL A 64 -1.65 11.28 14.71
CA VAL A 64 -1.18 10.32 13.71
C VAL A 64 -2.23 9.24 13.46
N GLY A 65 -2.87 8.73 14.53
CA GLY A 65 -3.93 7.72 14.41
C GLY A 65 -5.16 8.21 13.66
N PHE A 66 -5.56 9.48 13.87
CA PHE A 66 -6.65 10.09 13.09
C PHE A 66 -6.25 10.32 11.62
N GLY A 67 -5.01 10.75 11.37
CA GLY A 67 -4.46 10.90 10.02
C GLY A 67 -4.45 9.58 9.24
N MET A 68 -4.10 8.47 9.89
CA MET A 68 -4.14 7.13 9.29
C MET A 68 -5.54 6.73 8.82
N ILE A 69 -6.58 7.02 9.61
CA ILE A 69 -7.97 6.72 9.26
C ILE A 69 -8.42 7.57 8.07
N PHE A 70 -8.16 8.87 8.12
CA PHE A 70 -8.53 9.79 7.04
C PHE A 70 -7.84 9.43 5.72
N LEU A 71 -6.55 9.12 5.76
CA LEU A 71 -5.80 8.68 4.57
C LEU A 71 -6.36 7.35 4.02
N SER A 72 -6.68 6.40 4.90
CA SER A 72 -7.30 5.13 4.49
C SER A 72 -8.65 5.32 3.81
N PHE A 73 -9.44 6.29 4.27
CA PHE A 73 -10.72 6.64 3.65
C PHE A 73 -10.53 7.19 2.22
N ILE A 74 -9.62 8.16 2.04
CA ILE A 74 -9.32 8.70 0.70
C ILE A 74 -8.81 7.61 -0.23
N ILE A 75 -7.91 6.74 0.26
CA ILE A 75 -7.39 5.62 -0.52
C ILE A 75 -8.51 4.67 -0.93
N GLY A 76 -9.42 4.36 0.00
CA GLY A 76 -10.59 3.54 -0.28
C GLY A 76 -11.42 4.08 -1.43
N ILE A 77 -11.66 5.39 -1.51
CA ILE A 77 -12.49 5.98 -2.57
C ILE A 77 -11.85 5.77 -3.94
N TYR A 78 -10.61 6.24 -4.15
CA TYR A 78 -10.02 6.19 -5.50
C TYR A 78 -9.63 4.77 -5.92
N TYR A 79 -9.20 3.93 -4.97
CA TYR A 79 -8.74 2.57 -5.30
C TYR A 79 -9.91 1.67 -5.69
N ASN A 80 -11.08 1.81 -5.05
CA ASN A 80 -12.28 1.07 -5.45
C ASN A 80 -12.75 1.43 -6.86
N VAL A 81 -12.62 2.69 -7.28
CA VAL A 81 -12.95 3.12 -8.65
C VAL A 81 -12.06 2.39 -9.68
N ILE A 82 -10.75 2.30 -9.42
CA ILE A 82 -9.80 1.59 -10.31
C ILE A 82 -10.13 0.09 -10.37
N MET A 83 -10.49 -0.50 -9.23
CA MET A 83 -10.93 -1.90 -9.18
C MET A 83 -12.22 -2.13 -9.98
N ALA A 84 -13.18 -1.21 -9.90
CA ALA A 84 -14.42 -1.28 -10.66
C ALA A 84 -14.18 -1.27 -12.18
N TYR A 85 -13.29 -0.40 -12.67
CA TYR A 85 -12.90 -0.41 -14.08
C TYR A 85 -12.24 -1.72 -14.51
N SER A 86 -11.38 -2.28 -13.66
CA SER A 86 -10.69 -3.54 -13.95
C SER A 86 -11.67 -4.72 -14.04
N LEU A 87 -12.66 -4.75 -13.14
CA LEU A 87 -13.73 -5.75 -13.14
C LEU A 87 -14.65 -5.59 -14.36
N GLY A 88 -15.05 -4.36 -14.71
CA GLY A 88 -15.88 -4.09 -15.88
C GLY A 88 -15.21 -4.56 -17.18
N LEU A 89 -13.93 -4.27 -17.36
CA LEU A 89 -13.18 -4.78 -18.51
C LEU A 89 -13.15 -6.31 -18.55
N TRP A 90 -13.00 -6.96 -17.40
CA TRP A 90 -12.95 -8.42 -17.32
C TRP A 90 -14.29 -9.08 -17.66
N THR A 91 -15.41 -8.48 -17.24
CA THR A 91 -16.75 -8.96 -17.60
C THR A 91 -17.02 -8.82 -19.09
N GLU A 92 -16.62 -7.72 -19.73
CA GLU A 92 -16.75 -7.54 -21.19
C GLU A 92 -15.94 -8.59 -21.96
N ILE A 93 -14.70 -8.88 -21.53
CA ILE A 93 -13.86 -9.92 -22.14
C ILE A 93 -14.51 -11.30 -22.00
N THR A 94 -15.09 -11.61 -20.84
CA THR A 94 -15.75 -12.90 -20.58
C THR A 94 -17.00 -13.09 -21.45
N LEU A 95 -17.78 -12.02 -21.64
CA LEU A 95 -18.91 -11.98 -22.56
C LEU A 95 -18.46 -12.19 -24.02
N CYS A 96 -17.38 -11.54 -24.46
CA CYS A 96 -16.83 -11.75 -25.81
C CYS A 96 -16.32 -13.19 -26.05
N LEU A 97 -15.91 -13.90 -24.99
CA LEU A 97 -15.44 -15.29 -25.07
C LEU A 97 -16.56 -16.32 -24.92
N GLY A 98 -17.81 -15.89 -24.70
CA GLY A 98 -18.97 -16.79 -24.57
C GLY A 98 -18.90 -17.72 -23.35
N LEU A 99 -18.18 -17.31 -22.29
CA LEU A 99 -17.97 -18.12 -21.08
C LEU A 99 -19.05 -17.92 -20.00
N THR A 100 -20.08 -17.10 -20.29
CA THR A 100 -21.28 -16.85 -19.48
C THR A 100 -22.44 -16.56 -20.41
#